data_AF-Q05391-F1
#
_entry.id   AF-Q05391-F1
#
_cell.length_a   1.000
_cell.length_b   1.000
_cell.length_c   1.000
_cell.angle_alpha   90.00
_cell.angle_beta   90.00
_cell.angle_gamma   90.00
#
_symmetry.space_group_name_H-M   'P 1'
#
loop_
_entity.id
_entity.type
_entity.pdbx_description
1 polymer ?
#
loop_
_entity_poly.entity_id
_entity_poly.type
_entity_poly.pdbx_seq_one_letter_code
_entity_poly.pdbx_strand_id
1 'polypeptide(L)'
;MVLALQPRGYEIQILAPCGSRLPVPAAIEEIPGALQVPAQHQRRDQPIVMPSNSVLANLWARVRQLQQGYDLIVNFAYDWLPFYLTPWLSRPVAHLVSMASISEVMDQAIATVIDQYPGSIGVYTRTQAATFPFGDRCVCLGSGLDLSLYEFCADPDDVLCWLGRIAPEKGLEDAVAAANVTRTPLKIMGQMQDVDYWQRI
;
A
#
# COMPACT_ATOMS: atom_id res chain seq x y z
N MET A 1 -5.88 -6.92 -7.42
CA MET A 1 -7.29 -6.50 -7.47
C MET A 1 -7.82 -6.40 -8.89
N VAL A 2 -7.21 -5.60 -9.77
CA VAL A 2 -7.62 -5.45 -11.19
C VAL A 2 -7.86 -6.79 -11.88
N LEU A 3 -6.84 -7.67 -11.87
CA LEU A 3 -6.90 -9.02 -12.43
C LEU A 3 -8.00 -9.91 -11.83
N ALA A 4 -8.44 -9.64 -10.60
CA ALA A 4 -9.50 -10.41 -9.95
C ALA A 4 -10.91 -9.88 -10.28
N LEU A 5 -11.02 -8.59 -10.63
CA LEU A 5 -12.30 -7.92 -10.85
C LEU A 5 -12.66 -7.82 -12.34
N GLN A 6 -11.72 -7.52 -13.23
CA GLN A 6 -12.02 -7.41 -14.67
C GLN A 6 -12.65 -8.69 -15.26
N PRO A 7 -12.17 -9.92 -14.97
CA PRO A 7 -12.81 -11.14 -15.48
C PRO A 7 -14.23 -11.36 -14.95
N ARG A 8 -14.63 -10.64 -13.89
CA ARG A 8 -15.99 -10.67 -13.33
C ARG A 8 -16.91 -9.61 -13.94
N GLY A 9 -16.45 -8.90 -14.98
CA GLY A 9 -17.23 -7.90 -15.71
C GLY A 9 -17.21 -6.50 -15.11
N TYR A 10 -16.33 -6.22 -14.14
CA TYR A 10 -16.18 -4.88 -13.59
C TYR A 10 -15.29 -3.99 -14.48
N GLU A 11 -15.77 -2.79 -14.79
CA GLU A 11 -14.97 -1.74 -15.40
C GLU A 11 -14.08 -1.07 -14.35
N ILE A 12 -12.81 -0.84 -14.68
CA ILE A 12 -11.82 -0.30 -13.74
C ILE A 12 -11.02 0.80 -14.40
N GLN A 13 -11.05 1.98 -13.77
CA GLN A 13 -10.12 3.07 -14.03
C GLN A 13 -9.25 3.33 -12.82
N ILE A 14 -7.98 3.62 -13.08
CA ILE A 14 -6.94 3.82 -12.08
C ILE A 14 -6.45 5.25 -12.21
N LEU A 15 -6.45 5.98 -11.11
CA LEU A 15 -5.74 7.25 -11.01
C LEU A 15 -4.43 7.00 -10.28
N ALA A 16 -3.30 7.44 -10.85
CA ALA A 16 -1.97 7.21 -10.27
C ALA A 16 -1.01 8.37 -10.58
N PRO A 17 0.10 8.53 -9.87
CA PRO A 17 1.11 9.54 -10.20
C PRO A 17 1.69 9.38 -11.62
N CYS A 18 2.15 10.49 -12.22
CA CYS A 18 2.90 10.43 -13.49
C CYS A 18 4.09 9.47 -13.43
N GLY A 19 4.31 8.75 -14.53
CA GLY A 19 5.29 7.67 -14.67
C GLY A 19 4.73 6.29 -14.30
N SER A 20 3.50 6.20 -13.78
CA SER A 20 2.91 4.91 -13.40
C SER A 20 2.64 4.04 -14.62
N ARG A 21 2.95 2.74 -14.51
CA ARG A 21 2.69 1.74 -15.55
C ARG A 21 2.07 0.52 -14.92
N LEU A 22 1.20 -0.15 -15.66
CA LEU A 22 0.58 -1.40 -15.27
C LEU A 22 0.88 -2.47 -16.32
N PRO A 23 1.28 -3.68 -15.91
CA PRO A 23 1.52 -4.79 -16.83
C PRO A 23 0.21 -5.46 -17.30
N VAL A 24 -0.95 -4.84 -17.01
CA VAL A 24 -2.27 -5.38 -17.30
C VAL A 24 -3.10 -4.33 -18.04
N PRO A 25 -4.02 -4.73 -18.94
CA PRO A 25 -4.83 -3.81 -19.72
C PRO A 25 -5.91 -3.16 -18.82
N ALA A 26 -5.54 -2.09 -18.13
CA ALA A 26 -6.45 -1.25 -17.36
C ALA A 26 -6.25 0.22 -17.72
N ALA A 27 -7.35 0.98 -17.74
CA ALA A 27 -7.29 2.41 -17.99
C ALA A 27 -6.56 3.09 -16.81
N ILE A 28 -5.48 3.81 -17.12
CA ILE A 28 -4.72 4.59 -16.15
C ILE A 28 -4.73 6.06 -16.58
N GLU A 29 -5.15 6.93 -15.67
CA GLU A 29 -4.99 8.37 -15.80
C GLU A 29 -3.88 8.82 -14.85
N GLU A 30 -2.80 9.32 -15.44
CA GLU A 30 -1.62 9.79 -14.73
C GLU A 30 -1.81 11.24 -14.27
N ILE A 31 -1.67 11.48 -12.96
CA ILE A 31 -1.86 12.78 -12.33
C ILE A 31 -0.51 13.34 -11.87
N PRO A 32 -0.13 14.56 -12.29
CA PRO A 32 1.13 15.16 -11.88
C PRO A 32 1.05 15.70 -10.44
N GLY A 33 2.20 15.74 -9.78
CA GLY A 33 2.35 16.37 -8.47
C GLY A 33 3.56 15.84 -7.69
N ALA A 34 3.86 16.50 -6.58
CA ALA A 34 4.86 16.05 -5.63
C ALA A 34 4.35 14.83 -4.86
N LEU A 35 5.19 13.80 -4.75
CA LEU A 35 4.90 12.59 -3.98
C LEU A 35 4.84 12.90 -2.48
N GLN A 36 4.04 12.11 -1.77
CA GLN A 36 4.01 12.16 -0.31
C GLN A 36 5.28 11.54 0.29
N VAL A 37 5.71 12.04 1.45
CA VAL A 37 6.76 11.39 2.24
C VAL A 37 6.21 10.05 2.76
N PRO A 38 6.91 8.92 2.57
CA PRO A 38 6.43 7.61 3.02
C PRO A 38 6.12 7.61 4.52
N ALA A 39 4.96 7.07 4.90
CA ALA A 39 4.48 7.09 6.29
C ALA A 39 5.43 6.34 7.24
N GLN A 40 6.12 5.30 6.79
CA GLN A 40 7.05 4.53 7.62
C GLN A 40 8.30 5.32 8.07
N HIS A 41 8.56 6.49 7.48
CA HIS A 41 9.63 7.39 7.92
C HIS A 41 9.12 8.49 8.87
N GLN A 42 7.83 8.49 9.18
CA GLN A 42 7.19 9.52 10.00
C GLN A 42 7.04 9.04 11.45
N ARG A 43 7.02 9.99 12.38
CA ARG A 43 6.78 9.68 13.80
C ARG A 43 5.29 9.55 14.09
N ARG A 44 4.98 8.84 15.18
CA ARG A 44 3.59 8.60 15.60
C ARG A 44 2.80 9.89 15.87
N ASP A 45 3.47 10.93 16.37
CA ASP A 45 2.92 12.24 16.74
C ASP A 45 3.11 13.31 15.66
N GLN A 46 3.63 12.94 14.47
CA GLN A 46 3.94 13.90 13.43
C GLN A 46 2.65 14.48 12.82
N PRO A 47 2.56 15.81 12.60
CA PRO A 47 1.42 16.41 11.94
C PRO A 47 1.30 15.94 10.49
N ILE A 48 0.09 16.05 9.93
CA ILE A 48 -0.15 15.85 8.51
C ILE A 48 0.64 16.90 7.73
N VAL A 49 1.51 16.44 6.84
CA VAL A 49 2.25 17.31 5.92
C VAL A 49 1.69 17.08 4.53
N MET A 50 1.42 18.16 3.79
CA MET A 50 1.07 18.12 2.36
C MET A 50 2.11 18.91 1.58
N PRO A 51 2.83 18.30 0.63
CA PRO A 51 3.79 19.03 -0.18
C PRO A 51 3.08 20.03 -1.09
N SER A 52 3.80 21.07 -1.53
CA SER A 52 3.32 21.96 -2.58
C SER A 52 3.02 21.14 -3.84
N ASN A 53 1.90 21.43 -4.50
CA ASN A 53 1.40 20.65 -5.64
C ASN A 53 1.33 19.13 -5.35
N SER A 54 0.80 18.75 -4.19
CA SER A 54 0.69 17.34 -3.79
C SER A 54 -0.08 16.51 -4.82
N VAL A 55 0.53 15.41 -5.28
CA VAL A 55 -0.13 14.46 -6.16
C VAL A 55 -1.35 13.83 -5.48
N LEU A 56 -1.30 13.62 -4.16
CA LEU A 56 -2.42 13.09 -3.39
C LEU A 56 -3.61 14.05 -3.46
N ALA A 57 -3.39 15.35 -3.23
CA ALA A 57 -4.46 16.34 -3.35
C ALA A 57 -5.03 16.40 -4.77
N ASN A 58 -4.17 16.36 -5.79
CA ASN A 58 -4.58 16.39 -7.20
C ASN A 58 -5.39 15.13 -7.59
N LEU A 59 -4.97 13.95 -7.12
CA LEU A 59 -5.70 12.69 -7.31
C LEU A 59 -7.11 12.79 -6.75
N TRP A 60 -7.26 13.27 -5.50
CA TRP A 60 -8.58 13.39 -4.88
C TRP A 60 -9.45 14.51 -5.45
N ALA A 61 -8.84 15.59 -5.94
CA ALA A 61 -9.54 16.59 -6.73
C ALA A 61 -10.11 15.96 -8.02
N ARG A 62 -9.33 15.08 -8.67
CA ARG A 62 -9.78 14.35 -9.86
C ARG A 62 -10.86 13.32 -9.56
N VAL A 63 -10.73 12.55 -8.47
CA VAL A 63 -11.79 11.65 -7.97
C VAL A 63 -13.10 12.41 -7.82
N ARG A 64 -13.07 13.59 -7.19
CA ARG A 64 -14.28 14.40 -6.98
C ARG A 64 -14.96 14.82 -8.29
N GLN A 65 -14.20 15.11 -9.34
CA GLN A 65 -14.74 15.43 -10.67
C GLN A 65 -15.37 14.21 -11.34
N LEU A 66 -14.73 13.05 -11.19
CA LEU A 66 -15.08 11.82 -11.88
C LEU A 66 -16.16 10.98 -11.19
N GLN A 67 -16.37 11.18 -9.89
CA GLN A 67 -17.15 10.26 -9.04
C GLN A 67 -18.51 9.86 -9.60
N GLN A 68 -19.23 10.74 -10.32
CA GLN A 68 -20.57 10.39 -10.84
C GLN A 68 -20.55 9.30 -11.91
N GLY A 69 -19.41 9.04 -12.53
CA GLY A 69 -19.22 7.95 -13.50
C GLY A 69 -18.90 6.59 -12.88
N TYR A 70 -18.84 6.47 -11.54
CA TYR A 70 -18.44 5.23 -10.87
C TYR A 70 -19.38 4.88 -9.72
N ASP A 71 -19.49 3.58 -9.45
CA ASP A 71 -20.30 3.06 -8.35
C ASP A 71 -19.54 3.00 -7.03
N LEU A 72 -18.21 2.85 -7.08
CA LEU A 72 -17.34 2.69 -5.92
C LEU A 72 -15.96 3.29 -6.20
N ILE A 73 -15.40 3.97 -5.20
CA ILE A 73 -14.02 4.43 -5.19
C ILE A 73 -13.24 3.55 -4.20
N VAL A 74 -12.06 3.06 -4.59
CA VAL A 74 -11.20 2.27 -3.71
C VAL A 74 -9.87 2.98 -3.52
N ASN A 75 -9.60 3.42 -2.28
CA ASN A 75 -8.37 4.05 -1.87
C ASN A 75 -7.32 3.01 -1.45
N PHE A 76 -6.09 3.16 -1.94
CA PHE A 76 -4.91 2.38 -1.54
C PHE A 76 -3.85 3.20 -0.81
N ALA A 77 -4.02 4.53 -0.74
CA ALA A 77 -3.09 5.42 -0.09
C ALA A 77 -3.27 5.32 1.44
N TYR A 78 -2.17 5.09 2.16
CA TYR A 78 -2.11 5.22 3.61
C TYR A 78 -1.79 6.68 3.95
N ASP A 79 -2.75 7.55 3.68
CA ASP A 79 -2.59 8.99 3.88
C ASP A 79 -3.89 9.57 4.42
N TRP A 80 -3.78 10.59 5.26
CA TRP A 80 -4.91 11.14 5.99
C TRP A 80 -6.01 11.70 5.08
N LEU A 81 -5.62 12.37 3.99
CA LEU A 81 -6.55 13.11 3.12
C LEU A 81 -7.68 12.22 2.55
N PRO A 82 -7.42 11.04 1.95
CA PRO A 82 -8.45 10.08 1.57
C PRO A 82 -9.55 9.84 2.61
N PHE A 83 -9.16 9.54 3.84
CA PHE A 83 -10.09 9.20 4.93
C PHE A 83 -10.87 10.42 5.40
N TYR A 84 -10.16 11.56 5.49
CA TYR A 84 -10.80 12.84 5.75
C TYR A 84 -11.88 13.09 4.69
N LEU A 85 -11.57 12.89 3.40
CA LEU A 85 -12.45 13.25 2.28
C LEU A 85 -13.70 12.38 2.08
N THR A 86 -13.71 11.17 2.61
CA THR A 86 -14.80 10.19 2.45
C THR A 86 -16.22 10.78 2.63
N PRO A 87 -16.56 11.49 3.72
CA PRO A 87 -17.90 12.06 3.92
C PRO A 87 -18.30 13.19 2.97
N TRP A 88 -17.39 13.76 2.19
CA TRP A 88 -17.73 14.81 1.20
C TRP A 88 -17.84 14.29 -0.22
N LEU A 89 -17.67 12.98 -0.44
CA LEU A 89 -17.98 12.35 -1.70
C LEU A 89 -19.41 11.80 -1.68
N SER A 90 -20.04 11.86 -2.85
CA SER A 90 -21.39 11.35 -3.08
C SER A 90 -21.42 9.86 -3.45
N ARG A 91 -20.24 9.26 -3.67
CA ARG A 91 -20.08 7.83 -3.94
C ARG A 91 -19.36 7.15 -2.79
N PRO A 92 -19.69 5.87 -2.51
CA PRO A 92 -18.98 5.09 -1.51
C PRO A 92 -17.48 5.08 -1.76
N VAL A 93 -16.71 5.20 -0.68
CA VAL A 93 -15.26 5.06 -0.68
C VAL A 93 -14.89 3.90 0.23
N ALA A 94 -14.23 2.89 -0.32
CA ALA A 94 -13.58 1.85 0.44
C ALA A 94 -12.08 2.15 0.56
N HIS A 95 -11.45 1.73 1.65
CA HIS A 95 -10.02 1.94 1.88
C HIS A 95 -9.35 0.60 2.17
N LEU A 96 -8.33 0.24 1.41
CA LEU A 96 -7.44 -0.86 1.73
C LEU A 96 -6.22 -0.31 2.46
N VAL A 97 -6.21 -0.47 3.78
CA VAL A 97 -5.13 -0.01 4.66
C VAL A 97 -3.93 -0.93 4.48
N SER A 98 -2.79 -0.39 4.06
CA SER A 98 -1.64 -1.17 3.63
C SER A 98 -0.58 -1.43 4.70
N MET A 99 -0.67 -0.74 5.85
CA MET A 99 0.31 -0.81 6.92
C MET A 99 -0.36 -0.99 8.28
N ALA A 100 0.44 -1.37 9.27
CA ALA A 100 0.05 -1.34 10.68
C ALA A 100 -0.18 0.10 11.16
N SER A 101 -0.66 0.26 12.40
CA SER A 101 -0.74 1.56 13.06
C SER A 101 0.65 2.20 13.13
N ILE A 102 0.79 3.37 12.49
CA ILE A 102 2.02 4.16 12.46
C ILE A 102 1.83 5.48 13.22
N SER A 103 0.76 6.22 12.95
CA SER A 103 0.52 7.55 13.52
C SER A 103 -0.88 7.71 14.10
N GLU A 104 -0.99 8.52 15.15
CA GLU A 104 -2.25 8.78 15.85
C GLU A 104 -3.28 9.44 14.95
N VAL A 105 -2.83 10.35 14.08
CA VAL A 105 -3.73 11.04 13.15
C VAL A 105 -4.33 10.09 12.11
N MET A 106 -3.58 9.06 11.71
CA MET A 106 -4.10 8.02 10.82
C MET A 106 -5.06 7.10 11.56
N ASP A 107 -4.73 6.66 12.78
CA ASP A 107 -5.62 5.86 13.61
C ASP A 107 -6.97 6.57 13.79
N GLN A 108 -6.96 7.86 14.13
CA GLN A 108 -8.17 8.67 14.31
C GLN A 108 -8.98 8.82 13.02
N ALA A 109 -8.32 9.08 11.89
CA ALA A 109 -9.00 9.23 10.60
C ALA A 109 -9.66 7.92 10.15
N ILE A 110 -8.95 6.80 10.30
CA ILE A 110 -9.50 5.47 10.00
C ILE A 110 -10.67 5.17 10.94
N ALA A 111 -10.54 5.37 12.25
CA ALA A 111 -11.61 5.16 13.22
C ALA A 111 -12.88 5.96 12.85
N THR A 112 -12.71 7.24 12.49
CA THR A 112 -13.81 8.12 12.08
C THR A 112 -14.56 7.57 10.86
N VAL A 113 -13.83 7.03 9.87
CA VAL A 113 -14.44 6.39 8.70
C VAL A 113 -15.16 5.09 9.07
N ILE A 114 -14.59 4.25 9.94
CA ILE A 114 -15.25 3.01 10.40
C ILE A 114 -16.55 3.32 11.16
N ASP A 115 -16.57 4.38 11.97
CA ASP A 115 -17.75 4.81 12.72
C ASP A 115 -18.90 5.26 11.81
N GLN A 116 -18.58 5.98 10.74
CA GLN A 116 -19.59 6.51 9.81
C GLN A 116 -19.95 5.51 8.70
N TYR A 117 -19.01 4.67 8.28
CA TYR A 117 -19.13 3.76 7.14
C TYR A 117 -18.63 2.35 7.53
N PRO A 118 -19.39 1.59 8.34
CA PRO A 118 -18.99 0.24 8.73
C PRO A 118 -18.75 -0.67 7.51
N GLY A 119 -17.68 -1.47 7.56
CA GLY A 119 -17.29 -2.38 6.47
C GLY A 119 -16.51 -1.74 5.31
N SER A 120 -16.21 -0.44 5.38
CA SER A 120 -15.45 0.27 4.33
C SER A 120 -13.92 0.11 4.43
N ILE A 121 -13.41 -0.42 5.55
CA ILE A 121 -11.97 -0.55 5.82
C ILE A 121 -11.53 -2.00 5.68
N GLY A 122 -10.69 -2.26 4.67
CA GLY A 122 -10.01 -3.52 4.46
C GLY A 122 -8.58 -3.51 5.00
N VAL A 123 -8.11 -4.65 5.50
CA VAL A 123 -6.71 -4.91 5.91
C VAL A 123 -6.21 -6.22 5.30
N TYR A 124 -4.91 -6.42 5.25
CA TYR A 124 -4.31 -7.64 4.72
C TYR A 124 -4.37 -8.80 5.72
N THR A 125 -4.14 -8.56 7.01
CA THR A 125 -4.04 -9.63 8.01
C THR A 125 -4.69 -9.27 9.34
N ARG A 126 -5.03 -10.29 10.14
CA ARG A 126 -5.48 -10.10 11.53
C ARG A 126 -4.39 -9.48 12.42
N THR A 127 -3.12 -9.82 12.18
CA THR A 127 -1.98 -9.23 12.91
C THR A 127 -1.87 -7.73 12.64
N GLN A 128 -2.05 -7.31 11.38
CA GLN A 128 -2.12 -5.89 11.04
C GLN A 128 -3.31 -5.22 11.74
N ALA A 129 -4.52 -5.81 11.66
CA ALA A 129 -5.70 -5.27 12.35
C ALA A 129 -5.47 -5.09 13.86
N ALA A 130 -4.83 -6.06 14.51
CA ALA A 130 -4.57 -6.03 15.95
C ALA A 130 -3.65 -4.87 16.40
N THR A 131 -2.97 -4.19 15.47
CA THR A 131 -2.20 -2.98 15.78
C THR A 131 -3.06 -1.74 15.96
N PHE A 132 -4.33 -1.80 15.54
CA PHE A 132 -5.30 -0.70 15.68
C PHE A 132 -6.28 -0.99 16.83
N PRO A 133 -6.72 0.02 17.58
CA PRO A 133 -7.69 -0.17 18.66
C PRO A 133 -9.08 -0.62 18.18
N PHE A 134 -9.37 -0.48 16.88
CA PHE A 134 -10.62 -0.86 16.21
C PHE A 134 -10.43 -2.05 15.26
N GLY A 135 -9.38 -2.84 15.44
CA GLY A 135 -8.98 -3.91 14.51
C GLY A 135 -10.06 -4.98 14.26
N ASP A 136 -10.93 -5.23 15.23
CA ASP A 136 -12.06 -6.16 15.16
C ASP A 136 -13.14 -5.72 14.17
N ARG A 137 -13.20 -4.42 13.84
CA ARG A 137 -14.15 -3.84 12.88
C ARG A 137 -13.59 -3.75 11.46
N CYS A 138 -12.31 -4.07 11.26
CA CYS A 138 -11.69 -4.12 9.94
C CYS A 138 -12.01 -5.43 9.21
N VAL A 139 -12.21 -5.35 7.89
CA VAL A 139 -12.41 -6.53 7.06
C VAL A 139 -11.06 -7.10 6.62
N CYS A 140 -10.72 -8.31 7.06
CA CYS A 140 -9.49 -8.98 6.65
C CYS A 140 -9.64 -9.58 5.24
N LEU A 141 -9.09 -8.91 4.22
CA LEU A 141 -9.22 -9.28 2.81
C LEU A 141 -8.11 -10.21 2.32
N GLY A 142 -6.95 -10.22 2.99
CA GLY A 142 -5.77 -10.92 2.48
C GLY A 142 -5.13 -10.21 1.29
N SER A 143 -4.24 -10.93 0.61
CA SER A 143 -3.65 -10.52 -0.67
C SER A 143 -3.86 -11.62 -1.70
N GLY A 144 -3.64 -11.31 -2.98
CA GLY A 144 -3.74 -12.25 -4.08
C GLY A 144 -2.58 -12.11 -5.04
N LEU A 145 -2.19 -13.23 -5.64
CA LEU A 145 -1.17 -13.32 -6.67
C LEU A 145 -1.79 -13.86 -7.95
N ASP A 146 -1.31 -13.40 -9.09
CA ASP A 146 -1.56 -14.08 -10.35
C ASP A 146 -0.59 -15.25 -10.47
N LEU A 147 -1.07 -16.45 -10.15
CA LEU A 147 -0.24 -17.66 -10.13
C LEU A 147 0.29 -18.04 -11.53
N SER A 148 -0.29 -17.52 -12.61
CA SER A 148 0.20 -17.76 -13.97
C SER A 148 1.56 -17.11 -14.25
N LEU A 149 1.94 -16.12 -13.42
CA LEU A 149 3.24 -15.44 -13.50
C LEU A 149 4.35 -16.16 -12.72
N TYR A 150 4.03 -17.25 -12.02
CA TYR A 150 4.96 -17.96 -11.15
C TYR A 150 5.14 -19.40 -11.62
N GLU A 151 6.39 -19.78 -11.88
CA GLU A 151 6.75 -21.15 -12.25
C GLU A 151 7.15 -21.94 -11.01
N PHE A 152 6.63 -23.16 -10.89
CA PHE A 152 7.02 -24.08 -9.82
C PHE A 152 8.42 -24.64 -10.09
N CYS A 153 9.31 -24.53 -9.10
CA CYS A 153 10.64 -25.11 -9.14
C CYS A 153 10.71 -26.28 -8.14
N ALA A 154 10.86 -27.51 -8.66
CA ALA A 154 10.95 -28.72 -7.84
C ALA A 154 12.37 -28.97 -7.30
N ASP A 155 13.40 -28.47 -7.98
CA ASP A 155 14.82 -28.69 -7.70
C ASP A 155 15.55 -27.34 -7.65
N PRO A 156 15.53 -26.63 -6.51
CA PRO A 156 16.15 -25.32 -6.38
C PRO A 156 17.67 -25.42 -6.19
N ASP A 157 18.39 -24.37 -6.60
CA ASP A 157 19.79 -24.17 -6.21
C ASP A 157 19.92 -24.14 -4.67
N ASP A 158 21.09 -24.54 -4.15
CA ASP A 158 21.45 -24.42 -2.72
C ASP A 158 21.78 -22.95 -2.36
N VAL A 159 20.76 -22.10 -2.37
CA VAL A 159 20.86 -20.66 -2.19
C VAL A 159 19.64 -20.11 -1.47
N LEU A 160 19.85 -19.16 -0.57
CA LEU A 160 18.78 -18.38 0.06
C LEU A 160 18.47 -17.15 -0.81
N CYS A 161 17.22 -16.69 -0.75
CA CYS A 161 16.80 -15.45 -1.39
C CYS A 161 16.19 -14.51 -0.36
N TRP A 162 16.63 -13.26 -0.38
CA TRP A 162 15.97 -12.15 0.30
C TRP A 162 15.43 -11.20 -0.76
N LEU A 163 14.14 -10.90 -0.70
CA LEU A 163 13.45 -10.04 -1.66
C LEU A 163 12.67 -8.95 -0.92
N GLY A 164 13.09 -7.70 -1.07
CA GLY A 164 12.48 -6.57 -0.39
C GLY A 164 13.10 -5.23 -0.78
N ARG A 165 12.49 -4.11 -0.39
CA ARG A 165 13.17 -2.81 -0.49
C ARG A 165 14.38 -2.83 0.43
N ILE A 166 15.54 -2.38 -0.04
CA ILE A 166 16.75 -2.30 0.79
C ILE A 166 16.60 -1.08 1.69
N ALA A 167 16.05 -1.32 2.87
CA ALA A 167 15.70 -0.33 3.89
C ALA A 167 15.69 -0.99 5.29
N PRO A 168 15.98 -0.23 6.37
CA PRO A 168 16.17 -0.78 7.72
C PRO A 168 15.00 -1.61 8.24
N GLU A 169 13.76 -1.22 7.96
CA GLU A 169 12.57 -1.92 8.46
C GLU A 169 12.38 -3.32 7.85
N LYS A 170 13.21 -3.70 6.87
CA LYS A 170 13.19 -5.02 6.23
C LYS A 170 14.21 -6.00 6.81
N GLY A 171 15.11 -5.56 7.71
CA GLY A 171 15.99 -6.43 8.48
C GLY A 171 16.92 -7.28 7.62
N LEU A 172 17.56 -6.69 6.60
CA LEU A 172 18.50 -7.41 5.74
C LEU A 172 19.71 -7.95 6.52
N GLU A 173 20.13 -7.25 7.58
CA GLU A 173 21.21 -7.66 8.48
C GLU A 173 20.96 -9.03 9.12
N ASP A 174 19.71 -9.32 9.49
CA ASP A 174 19.33 -10.60 10.10
C ASP A 174 19.41 -11.74 9.08
N ALA A 175 19.02 -11.47 7.82
CA ALA A 175 19.14 -12.45 6.74
C ALA A 175 20.60 -12.75 6.40
N VAL A 176 21.47 -11.72 6.38
CA VAL A 176 22.92 -11.89 6.19
C VAL A 176 23.55 -12.65 7.35
N ALA A 177 23.16 -12.35 8.60
CA ALA A 177 23.61 -13.10 9.77
C ALA A 177 23.24 -14.58 9.68
N ALA A 178 22.00 -14.90 9.28
CA ALA A 178 21.55 -16.27 9.09
C ALA A 178 22.32 -16.99 7.97
N ALA A 179 22.58 -16.32 6.85
CA ALA A 179 23.39 -16.87 5.75
C ALA A 179 24.84 -17.17 6.19
N ASN A 180 25.43 -16.30 7.01
CA ASN A 180 26.78 -16.50 7.55
C ASN A 180 26.87 -17.70 8.51
N VAL A 181 25.83 -17.92 9.32
CA VAL A 181 25.74 -19.07 10.23
C VAL A 181 25.55 -20.38 9.45
N THR A 182 24.64 -20.38 8.48
CA THR A 182 24.30 -21.57 7.68
C THR A 182 25.35 -21.89 6.61
N ARG A 183 26.19 -20.93 6.25
CA ARG A 183 27.14 -21.00 5.13
C ARG A 183 26.48 -21.21 3.76
N THR A 184 25.19 -20.89 3.65
CA THR A 184 24.45 -20.91 2.38
C THR A 184 24.53 -19.54 1.71
N PRO A 185 24.85 -19.43 0.42
CA PRO A 185 24.87 -18.16 -0.29
C PRO A 185 23.50 -17.45 -0.23
N LEU A 186 23.50 -16.12 -0.18
CA LEU A 186 22.28 -15.30 -0.14
C LEU A 186 22.19 -14.38 -1.37
N LYS A 187 21.16 -14.58 -2.19
CA LYS A 187 20.78 -13.66 -3.27
C LYS A 187 19.93 -12.54 -2.68
N ILE A 188 20.38 -11.30 -2.79
CA ILE A 188 19.67 -10.10 -2.30
C ILE A 188 19.08 -9.38 -3.50
N MET A 189 17.75 -9.25 -3.54
CA MET A 189 17.01 -8.64 -4.64
C MET A 189 16.09 -7.54 -4.10
N GLY A 190 16.12 -6.37 -4.71
CA GLY A 190 15.38 -5.24 -4.14
C GLY A 190 15.66 -3.90 -4.80
N GLN A 191 14.71 -2.98 -4.66
CA GLN A 191 14.98 -1.58 -4.96
C GLN A 191 15.86 -1.00 -3.84
N MET A 192 17.00 -0.41 -4.23
CA MET A 192 17.83 0.37 -3.32
C MET A 192 17.09 1.64 -2.90
N GLN A 193 16.70 1.73 -1.64
CA GLN A 193 16.01 2.91 -1.10
C GLN A 193 16.87 3.69 -0.12
N ASP A 194 17.71 3.00 0.65
CA ASP A 194 18.60 3.61 1.62
C ASP A 194 20.03 3.11 1.38
N VAL A 195 20.84 3.98 0.74
CA VAL A 195 22.24 3.70 0.39
C VAL A 195 23.11 3.64 1.64
N ASP A 196 22.84 4.48 2.64
CA ASP A 196 23.63 4.53 3.88
C ASP A 196 23.36 3.30 4.75
N TYR A 197 22.13 2.78 4.73
CA TYR A 197 21.82 1.47 5.28
C TYR A 197 22.56 0.36 4.54
N TRP A 198 22.51 0.33 3.21
CA TRP A 198 23.21 -0.69 2.42
C TRP A 198 24.72 -0.74 2.69
N GLN A 199 25.38 0.41 2.87
CA GLN A 199 26.81 0.47 3.20
C GLN A 199 27.17 -0.13 4.57
N ARG A 200 26.18 -0.38 5.44
CA ARG A 200 26.36 -0.95 6.78
C ARG A 200 26.03 -2.43 6.86
N ILE A 201 25.46 -3.01 5.79
CA ILE A 201 25.17 -4.45 5.65
C ILE A 201 26.44 -5.18 5.22
#